data_AF-A0A0C9XIJ3-F1
#
_entry.id   AF-A0A0C9XIJ3-F1
#
_cell.length_a   1.000
_cell.length_b   1.000
_cell.length_c   1.000
_cell.angle_alpha   90.00
_cell.angle_beta   90.00
_cell.angle_gamma   90.00
#
_symmetry.space_group_name_H-M   'P 1'
#
loop_
_entity.id
_entity.type
_entity.pdbx_description
1 polymer ?
#
loop_
_entity_poly.entity_id
_entity_poly.type
_entity_poly.pdbx_seq_one_letter_code
_entity_poly.pdbx_strand_id
1 'polypeptide(L)'
;MFLSRGYKWLDIFTKAKEGDMHLQTVLARYSRLIAARREKEYMRTLVYEDMVWRHKLRNRTILTGGLMRPTLYHGPLPRMKPQPIHVTGMIVSRKKAREKRMERQRKLLEDINVLQIERDFEAGLVAESPNPAEFEAVFSGNAYKEWVSPIEGWLAEIQESYARELERVQKPFPQEMLDQIVCARTEKIANKTRERERERRGEVLKSTIARKKQGPPAHVLAKMTREERRLDWISRGVSDVGYVGKVKRKLGFKLKEPDAWKREEGRESKRGRMDEVSKEIAEENERRRREVEG
;
A
#
# COMPACT_ATOMS: atom_id res chain seq x y z
N MET A 1 28.27 -28.04 37.22
CA MET A 1 28.49 -26.57 37.26
C MET A 1 27.25 -25.77 37.65
N PHE A 2 26.03 -26.20 37.28
CA PHE A 2 24.79 -25.49 37.65
C PHE A 2 24.34 -25.73 39.10
N LEU A 3 24.55 -26.94 39.64
CA LEU A 3 24.23 -27.30 41.04
C LEU A 3 25.01 -26.46 42.07
N SER A 4 26.33 -26.31 41.91
CA SER A 4 27.15 -25.50 42.82
C SER A 4 26.79 -24.02 42.78
N ARG A 5 26.34 -23.50 41.64
CA ARG A 5 25.76 -22.15 41.56
C ARG A 5 24.44 -22.09 42.32
N GLY A 6 23.53 -23.04 42.11
CA GLY A 6 22.24 -23.12 42.80
C GLY A 6 22.37 -23.07 44.32
N TYR A 7 23.27 -23.85 44.91
CA TYR A 7 23.53 -23.83 46.37
C TYR A 7 24.05 -22.46 46.86
N LYS A 8 24.90 -21.78 46.08
CA LYS A 8 25.37 -20.43 46.42
C LYS A 8 24.23 -19.40 46.40
N TRP A 9 23.31 -19.49 45.43
CA TRP A 9 22.13 -18.61 45.41
C TRP A 9 21.20 -18.90 46.59
N LEU A 10 20.96 -20.17 46.90
CA LEU A 10 20.15 -20.59 48.02
C LEU A 10 20.69 -20.03 49.35
N ASP A 11 22.01 -20.16 49.58
CA ASP A 11 22.69 -19.62 50.77
C ASP A 11 22.56 -18.09 50.88
N ILE A 12 22.63 -17.37 49.76
CA ILE A 12 22.39 -15.92 49.72
C ILE A 12 20.94 -15.58 50.10
N PHE A 13 19.96 -16.37 49.62
CA PHE A 13 18.55 -16.14 49.96
C PHE A 13 18.23 -16.50 51.41
N THR A 14 18.82 -17.56 51.97
CA THR A 14 18.62 -17.94 53.38
C THR A 14 19.22 -16.89 54.31
N LYS A 15 20.46 -16.45 54.09
CA LYS A 15 21.11 -15.39 54.89
C LYS A 15 20.37 -14.05 54.81
N ALA A 16 19.87 -13.68 53.64
CA ALA A 16 19.04 -12.48 53.51
C ALA A 16 17.70 -12.61 54.27
N LYS A 17 17.11 -13.82 54.33
CA LYS A 17 15.88 -14.08 55.09
C LYS A 17 16.12 -14.07 56.60
N GLU A 18 17.29 -14.52 57.04
CA GLU A 18 17.73 -14.53 58.45
C GLU A 18 18.06 -13.12 58.99
N GLY A 19 18.11 -12.09 58.11
CA GLY A 19 18.21 -10.69 58.52
C GLY A 19 19.49 -9.97 58.10
N ASP A 20 20.35 -10.58 57.25
CA ASP A 20 21.55 -9.91 56.73
C ASP A 20 21.16 -8.70 55.83
N MET A 21 21.32 -7.49 56.37
CA MET A 21 20.94 -6.25 55.68
C MET A 21 21.69 -6.02 54.37
N HIS A 22 22.95 -6.47 54.28
CA HIS A 22 23.75 -6.28 53.07
C HIS A 22 23.17 -7.11 51.92
N LEU A 23 22.92 -8.40 52.18
CA LEU A 23 22.34 -9.31 51.19
C LEU A 23 20.90 -8.91 50.83
N GLN A 24 20.09 -8.45 51.79
CA GLN A 24 18.76 -7.89 51.51
C GLN A 24 18.82 -6.69 50.55
N THR A 25 19.78 -5.78 50.76
CA THR A 25 19.97 -4.59 49.89
C THR A 25 20.39 -5.01 48.48
N VAL A 26 21.29 -5.98 48.37
CA VAL A 26 21.74 -6.53 47.07
C VAL A 26 20.58 -7.19 46.33
N LEU A 27 19.79 -8.03 47.01
CA LEU A 27 18.61 -8.68 46.44
C LEU A 27 17.54 -7.66 46.03
N ALA A 28 17.29 -6.64 46.85
CA ALA A 28 16.36 -5.55 46.51
C ALA A 28 16.80 -4.80 45.26
N ARG A 29 18.09 -4.52 45.11
CA ARG A 29 18.66 -3.90 43.89
C ARG A 29 18.43 -4.78 42.67
N TYR A 30 18.73 -6.08 42.74
CA TYR A 30 18.49 -7.00 41.63
C TYR A 30 17.00 -7.18 41.33
N SER A 31 16.14 -7.19 42.34
CA SER A 31 14.68 -7.22 42.15
C SER A 31 14.20 -5.99 41.36
N ARG A 32 14.68 -4.79 41.69
CA ARG A 32 14.40 -3.56 40.91
C ARG A 32 14.91 -3.67 39.47
N LEU A 33 16.11 -4.21 39.26
CA LEU A 33 16.67 -4.41 37.91
C LEU A 33 15.84 -5.43 37.11
N ILE A 34 15.37 -6.52 37.73
CA ILE A 34 14.51 -7.51 37.09
C ILE A 34 13.14 -6.88 36.76
N ALA A 35 12.57 -6.10 37.67
CA ALA A 35 11.31 -5.38 37.44
C ALA A 35 11.43 -4.42 36.25
N ALA A 36 12.46 -3.57 36.24
CA ALA A 36 12.75 -2.66 35.12
C ALA A 36 12.99 -3.42 33.81
N ARG A 37 13.67 -4.58 33.86
CA ARG A 37 13.85 -5.44 32.68
C ARG A 37 12.52 -6.01 32.17
N ARG A 38 11.64 -6.47 33.06
CA ARG A 38 10.30 -6.97 32.70
C ARG A 38 9.45 -5.88 32.08
N GLU A 39 9.45 -4.68 32.66
CA GLU A 39 8.73 -3.52 32.12
C GLU A 39 9.25 -3.15 30.73
N LYS A 40 10.58 -3.11 30.54
CA LYS A 40 11.19 -2.86 29.23
C LYS A 40 10.80 -3.91 28.20
N GLU A 41 10.75 -5.18 28.59
CA GLU A 41 10.35 -6.27 27.69
C GLU A 41 8.86 -6.19 27.34
N TYR A 42 7.99 -5.90 28.31
CA TYR A 42 6.57 -5.66 28.08
C TYR A 42 6.33 -4.47 27.14
N MET A 43 7.05 -3.36 27.32
CA MET A 43 6.97 -2.22 26.40
C MET A 43 7.44 -2.60 25.00
N ARG A 44 8.48 -3.43 24.88
CA ARG A 44 8.92 -3.95 23.57
C ARG A 44 7.84 -4.80 22.92
N THR A 45 7.22 -5.72 23.66
CA THR A 45 6.16 -6.58 23.09
C THR A 45 4.99 -5.74 22.59
N LEU A 46 4.53 -4.75 23.37
CA LEU A 46 3.49 -3.82 22.94
C LEU A 46 3.86 -3.06 21.66
N VAL A 47 5.10 -2.56 21.58
CA VAL A 47 5.59 -1.85 20.38
C VAL A 47 5.64 -2.80 19.17
N TYR A 48 6.11 -4.03 19.34
CA TYR A 48 6.13 -5.02 18.25
C TYR A 48 4.72 -5.37 17.79
N GLU A 49 3.79 -5.60 18.72
CA GLU A 49 2.38 -5.87 18.40
C GLU A 49 1.74 -4.72 17.63
N ASP A 50 1.95 -3.47 18.07
CA ASP A 50 1.47 -2.28 17.36
C ASP A 50 2.12 -2.15 15.97
N MET A 51 3.42 -2.44 15.83
CA MET A 51 4.10 -2.45 14.53
C MET A 51 3.50 -3.51 13.59
N VAL A 52 3.29 -4.74 14.08
CA VAL A 52 2.68 -5.83 13.31
C VAL A 52 1.25 -5.47 12.92
N TRP A 53 0.48 -4.91 13.84
CA TRP A 53 -0.89 -4.47 13.59
C TRP A 53 -0.96 -3.36 12.54
N ARG A 54 -0.11 -2.33 12.66
CA ARG A 54 0.01 -1.26 11.66
C ARG A 54 0.45 -1.80 10.31
N HIS A 55 1.38 -2.75 10.28
CA HIS A 55 1.82 -3.42 9.05
C HIS A 55 0.65 -4.18 8.41
N LYS A 56 -0.12 -4.93 9.19
CA LYS A 56 -1.34 -5.62 8.75
C LYS A 56 -2.37 -4.64 8.18
N LEU A 57 -2.64 -3.54 8.88
CA LEU A 57 -3.59 -2.52 8.42
C LEU A 57 -3.12 -1.79 7.15
N ARG A 58 -1.82 -1.55 7.00
CA ARG A 58 -1.25 -0.94 5.81
C ARG A 58 -1.30 -1.86 4.60
N ASN A 59 -1.11 -3.16 4.83
CA ASN A 59 -1.01 -4.17 3.77
C ASN A 59 -2.30 -4.96 3.55
N ARG A 60 -3.38 -4.66 4.29
CA ARG A 60 -4.69 -5.30 4.06
C ARG A 60 -5.17 -4.95 2.65
N THR A 61 -5.56 -5.96 1.90
CA THR A 61 -6.06 -5.83 0.54
C THR A 61 -7.46 -5.24 0.56
N ILE A 62 -7.64 -4.06 -0.02
CA ILE A 62 -8.94 -3.37 -0.08
C ILE A 62 -9.41 -3.37 -1.53
N LEU A 63 -10.67 -3.76 -1.75
CA LEU A 63 -11.32 -3.63 -3.05
C LEU A 63 -11.50 -2.15 -3.39
N THR A 64 -10.98 -1.74 -4.54
CA THR A 64 -11.03 -0.32 -4.95
C THR A 64 -12.33 0.08 -5.65
N GLY A 65 -13.15 -0.91 -6.02
CA GLY A 65 -14.29 -0.77 -6.92
C GLY A 65 -13.91 -0.80 -8.40
N GLY A 66 -12.66 -1.11 -8.74
CA GLY A 66 -12.22 -1.27 -10.13
C GLY A 66 -12.10 -2.73 -10.54
N LEU A 67 -12.10 -2.98 -11.85
CA LEU A 67 -11.75 -4.28 -12.45
C LEU A 67 -10.39 -4.19 -13.12
N MET A 68 -9.68 -5.31 -13.16
CA MET A 68 -8.53 -5.49 -14.04
C MET A 68 -9.00 -6.20 -15.31
N ARG A 69 -8.73 -5.59 -16.47
CA ARG A 69 -9.02 -6.21 -17.78
C ARG A 69 -8.26 -7.54 -17.87
N PRO A 70 -8.90 -8.65 -18.29
CA PRO A 70 -8.20 -9.90 -18.52
C PRO A 70 -7.04 -9.72 -19.51
N THR A 71 -5.94 -10.41 -19.27
CA THR A 71 -4.75 -10.42 -20.12
C THR A 71 -4.25 -11.85 -20.31
N LEU A 72 -3.23 -12.04 -21.14
CA LEU A 72 -2.60 -13.36 -21.34
C LEU A 72 -2.02 -13.94 -20.05
N TYR A 73 -1.86 -13.14 -19.00
CA TYR A 73 -1.22 -13.54 -17.74
C TYR A 73 -2.21 -13.76 -16.60
N HIS A 74 -3.42 -13.20 -16.69
CA HIS A 74 -4.45 -13.39 -15.69
C HIS A 74 -5.85 -13.25 -16.29
N GLY A 75 -6.78 -14.02 -15.75
CA GLY A 75 -8.19 -13.88 -16.09
C GLY A 75 -8.83 -12.61 -15.49
N PRO A 76 -10.17 -12.56 -15.44
CA PRO A 76 -10.89 -11.48 -14.76
C PRO A 76 -10.49 -11.41 -13.29
N LEU A 77 -10.02 -10.25 -12.84
CA LEU A 77 -9.63 -10.02 -11.45
C LEU A 77 -10.16 -8.67 -10.93
N PRO A 78 -10.51 -8.58 -9.64
CA PRO A 78 -10.86 -7.30 -9.04
C PRO A 78 -9.60 -6.47 -8.78
N ARG A 79 -9.72 -5.14 -8.93
CA ARG A 79 -8.62 -4.22 -8.63
C ARG A 79 -8.56 -3.98 -7.12
N MET A 80 -7.50 -4.45 -6.49
CA MET A 80 -7.22 -4.28 -5.06
C MET A 80 -6.05 -3.33 -4.81
N LYS A 81 -6.04 -2.67 -3.64
CA LYS A 81 -4.90 -1.87 -3.18
C LYS A 81 -4.59 -2.13 -1.68
N PRO A 82 -3.34 -2.52 -1.34
CA PRO A 82 -2.32 -3.09 -2.25
C PRO A 82 -2.84 -4.37 -2.93
N GLN A 83 -2.23 -4.75 -4.06
CA GLN A 83 -2.52 -6.04 -4.67
C GLN A 83 -1.91 -7.17 -3.82
N PRO A 84 -2.61 -8.29 -3.61
CA PRO A 84 -2.03 -9.42 -2.89
C PRO A 84 -0.77 -9.94 -3.59
N ILE A 85 0.25 -10.28 -2.80
CA ILE A 85 1.56 -10.73 -3.32
C ILE A 85 1.42 -11.94 -4.24
N HIS A 86 0.53 -12.87 -3.90
CA HIS A 86 0.29 -14.07 -4.72
C HIS A 86 -0.29 -13.73 -6.11
N VAL A 87 -1.14 -12.70 -6.23
CA VAL A 87 -1.68 -12.26 -7.53
C VAL A 87 -0.56 -11.66 -8.38
N THR A 88 0.21 -10.75 -7.81
CA THR A 88 1.37 -10.14 -8.50
C THR A 88 2.38 -11.21 -8.90
N GLY A 89 2.71 -12.14 -7.98
CA GLY A 89 3.63 -13.25 -8.22
C GLY A 89 3.16 -14.20 -9.31
N MET A 90 1.86 -14.54 -9.34
CA MET A 90 1.25 -15.33 -10.40
C MET A 90 1.43 -14.68 -11.78
N ILE A 91 1.15 -13.36 -11.89
CA ILE A 91 1.29 -12.62 -13.16
C ILE A 91 2.75 -12.62 -13.63
N VAL A 92 3.69 -12.31 -12.72
CA VAL A 92 5.12 -12.29 -13.03
C VAL A 92 5.63 -13.67 -13.44
N SER A 93 5.25 -14.71 -12.69
CA SER A 93 5.63 -16.10 -12.99
C SER A 93 5.15 -16.52 -14.38
N ARG A 94 3.89 -16.21 -14.72
CA ARG A 94 3.32 -16.51 -16.05
C ARG A 94 3.99 -15.72 -17.17
N LYS A 95 4.37 -14.47 -16.93
CA LYS A 95 5.14 -13.68 -17.90
C LYS A 95 6.48 -14.34 -18.22
N LYS A 96 7.24 -14.69 -17.18
CA LYS A 96 8.53 -15.41 -17.33
C LYS A 96 8.36 -16.77 -18.00
N ALA A 97 7.31 -17.53 -17.65
CA ALA A 97 7.03 -18.82 -18.25
C ALA A 97 6.69 -18.70 -19.75
N ARG A 98 6.02 -17.62 -20.16
CA ARG A 98 5.74 -17.34 -21.56
C ARG A 98 7.01 -16.97 -22.33
N GLU A 99 7.86 -16.11 -21.77
CA GLU A 99 9.16 -15.77 -22.35
C GLU A 99 10.01 -17.02 -22.61
N LYS A 100 10.13 -17.90 -21.61
CA LYS A 100 10.83 -19.19 -21.77
C LYS A 100 10.23 -20.10 -22.85
N ARG A 101 8.89 -20.11 -22.98
CA ARG A 101 8.22 -20.90 -24.04
C ARG A 101 8.46 -20.33 -25.43
N MET A 102 8.46 -19.00 -25.59
CA MET A 102 8.79 -18.37 -26.87
C MET A 102 10.23 -18.66 -27.28
N GLU A 103 11.18 -18.59 -26.35
CA GLU A 103 12.57 -18.96 -26.60
C GLU A 103 12.71 -20.43 -26.98
N ARG A 104 12.04 -21.34 -26.25
CA ARG A 104 12.03 -22.77 -26.56
C ARG A 104 11.41 -23.04 -27.93
N GLN A 105 10.26 -22.45 -28.23
CA GLN A 105 9.59 -22.59 -29.52
C GLN A 105 10.51 -22.16 -30.67
N ARG A 106 11.19 -21.02 -30.53
CA ARG A 106 12.14 -20.54 -31.52
C ARG A 106 13.25 -21.56 -31.78
N LYS A 107 13.86 -22.10 -30.72
CA LYS A 107 14.90 -23.14 -30.83
C LYS A 107 14.39 -24.40 -31.52
N LEU A 108 13.22 -24.89 -31.13
CA LEU A 108 12.64 -26.09 -31.74
C LEU A 108 12.35 -25.90 -33.23
N LEU A 109 11.92 -24.70 -33.66
CA LEU A 109 11.76 -24.39 -35.07
C LEU A 109 13.10 -24.26 -35.81
N GLU A 110 14.12 -23.72 -35.16
CA GLU A 110 15.50 -23.71 -35.69
C GLU A 110 16.01 -25.15 -35.87
N ASP A 111 15.79 -26.04 -34.89
CA ASP A 111 16.17 -27.46 -34.96
C ASP A 111 15.45 -28.19 -36.11
N ILE A 112 14.15 -27.94 -36.31
CA ILE A 112 13.41 -28.49 -37.47
C ILE A 112 14.03 -28.01 -38.79
N ASN A 113 14.36 -26.72 -38.90
CA ASN A 113 14.97 -26.19 -40.12
C ASN A 113 16.34 -26.83 -40.39
N VAL A 114 17.15 -27.06 -39.35
CA VAL A 114 18.44 -27.77 -39.49
C VAL A 114 18.20 -29.20 -39.98
N LEU A 115 17.26 -29.94 -39.38
CA LEU A 115 16.91 -31.29 -39.84
C LEU A 115 16.41 -31.31 -41.29
N GLN A 116 15.68 -30.29 -41.72
CA GLN A 116 15.26 -30.15 -43.13
C GLN A 116 16.45 -29.94 -44.05
N ILE A 117 17.38 -29.06 -43.69
CA ILE A 117 18.61 -28.81 -44.45
C ILE A 117 19.44 -30.09 -44.57
N GLU A 118 19.65 -30.81 -43.48
CA GLU A 118 20.42 -32.07 -43.49
C GLU A 118 19.73 -33.15 -44.32
N ARG A 119 18.41 -33.28 -44.21
CA ARG A 119 17.62 -34.20 -45.05
C ARG A 119 17.78 -33.88 -46.54
N ASP A 120 17.66 -32.61 -46.90
CA ASP A 120 17.75 -32.17 -48.30
C ASP A 120 19.20 -32.32 -48.83
N PHE A 121 20.19 -32.12 -47.96
CA PHE A 121 21.60 -32.36 -48.26
C PHE A 121 21.90 -33.85 -48.50
N GLU A 122 21.45 -34.75 -47.62
CA GLU A 122 21.57 -36.20 -47.82
C GLU A 122 20.84 -36.65 -49.10
N ALA A 123 19.65 -36.12 -49.37
CA ALA A 123 18.92 -36.42 -50.59
C ALA A 123 19.70 -35.99 -51.85
N GLY A 124 20.38 -34.82 -51.79
CA GLY A 124 21.29 -34.37 -52.83
C GLY A 124 22.49 -35.30 -53.02
N LEU A 125 23.14 -35.73 -51.92
CA LEU A 125 24.27 -36.67 -51.96
C LEU A 125 23.88 -38.02 -52.56
N VAL A 126 22.71 -38.56 -52.21
CA VAL A 126 22.19 -39.81 -52.78
C VAL A 126 21.94 -39.66 -54.28
N ALA A 127 21.44 -38.49 -54.73
CA ALA A 127 21.18 -38.22 -56.14
C ALA A 127 22.47 -38.06 -56.97
N GLU A 128 23.54 -37.52 -56.39
CA GLU A 128 24.84 -37.30 -57.06
C GLU A 128 25.79 -38.52 -56.96
N SER A 129 25.53 -39.46 -56.06
CA SER A 129 26.39 -40.64 -55.84
C SER A 129 26.32 -41.65 -56.99
N PRO A 130 27.47 -42.14 -57.50
CA PRO A 130 27.51 -43.21 -58.51
C PRO A 130 26.91 -44.54 -58.03
N ASN A 131 26.93 -44.79 -56.71
CA ASN A 131 26.36 -45.97 -56.05
C ASN A 131 25.39 -45.53 -54.93
N PRO A 132 24.12 -45.26 -55.27
CA PRO A 132 23.11 -44.82 -54.29
C PRO A 132 22.81 -45.85 -53.19
N ALA A 133 23.08 -47.14 -53.46
CA ALA A 133 22.79 -48.24 -52.54
C ALA A 133 23.79 -48.39 -51.38
N GLU A 134 24.97 -47.77 -51.47
CA GLU A 134 26.02 -47.86 -50.44
C GLU A 134 25.95 -46.71 -49.43
N PHE A 135 25.13 -45.68 -49.68
CA PHE A 135 24.99 -44.54 -48.78
C PHE A 135 23.86 -44.78 -47.76
N GLU A 136 24.25 -44.95 -46.50
CA GLU A 136 23.30 -45.06 -45.38
C GLU A 136 22.84 -43.66 -44.94
N ALA A 137 21.63 -43.29 -45.35
CA ALA A 137 21.08 -41.99 -45.02
C ALA A 137 20.46 -41.99 -43.61
N VAL A 138 20.88 -41.05 -42.76
CA VAL A 138 20.53 -41.00 -41.33
C VAL A 138 19.37 -40.03 -41.07
N PHE A 139 19.28 -38.97 -41.87
CA PHE A 139 18.31 -37.89 -41.73
C PHE A 139 17.19 -37.92 -42.78
N SER A 140 17.25 -38.84 -43.74
CA SER A 140 16.22 -39.01 -44.77
C SER A 140 15.27 -40.20 -44.51
N GLY A 141 14.23 -40.33 -45.36
CA GLY A 141 13.28 -41.44 -45.28
C GLY A 141 12.44 -41.47 -43.99
N ASN A 142 12.28 -42.66 -43.40
CA ASN A 142 11.50 -42.86 -42.18
C ASN A 142 12.19 -42.30 -40.94
N ALA A 143 13.54 -42.29 -40.89
CA ALA A 143 14.31 -41.78 -39.77
C ALA A 143 14.07 -40.27 -39.53
N TYR A 144 13.87 -39.48 -40.61
CA TYR A 144 13.50 -38.07 -40.50
C TYR A 144 12.28 -37.84 -39.58
N LYS A 145 11.24 -38.68 -39.74
CA LYS A 145 10.02 -38.56 -38.93
C LYS A 145 10.27 -38.90 -37.47
N GLU A 146 11.18 -39.83 -37.18
CA GLU A 146 11.56 -40.20 -35.82
C GLU A 146 12.28 -39.05 -35.11
N TRP A 147 13.12 -38.30 -35.82
CA TRP A 147 13.78 -37.10 -35.29
C TRP A 147 12.81 -35.93 -35.07
N VAL A 148 11.88 -35.72 -36.00
CA VAL A 148 10.95 -34.58 -35.98
C VAL A 148 9.78 -34.78 -35.01
N SER A 149 9.25 -36.01 -34.88
CA SER A 149 8.06 -36.31 -34.08
C SER A 149 8.14 -35.82 -32.61
N PRO A 150 9.25 -36.02 -31.87
CA PRO A 150 9.40 -35.48 -30.51
C PRO A 150 9.36 -33.93 -30.47
N ILE A 151 9.92 -33.28 -31.49
CA ILE A 151 9.96 -31.82 -31.59
C ILE A 151 8.55 -31.29 -31.86
N GLU A 152 7.81 -31.92 -32.78
CA GLU A 152 6.41 -31.61 -33.05
C GLU A 152 5.54 -31.81 -31.80
N GLY A 153 5.77 -32.88 -31.02
CA GLY A 153 5.11 -33.10 -29.75
C GLY A 153 5.32 -31.94 -28.76
N TRP A 154 6.56 -31.47 -28.60
CA TRP A 154 6.84 -30.31 -27.75
C TRP A 154 6.25 -29.01 -28.28
N LEU A 155 6.21 -28.82 -29.60
CA LEU A 155 5.56 -27.66 -30.21
C LEU A 155 4.05 -27.68 -29.95
N ALA A 156 3.41 -28.85 -30.02
CA ALA A 156 2.00 -29.02 -29.69
C ALA A 156 1.72 -28.66 -28.22
N GLU A 157 2.54 -29.10 -27.27
CA GLU A 157 2.41 -28.71 -25.85
C GLU A 157 2.50 -27.19 -25.63
N ILE A 158 3.40 -26.53 -26.37
CA ILE A 158 3.55 -25.06 -26.33
C ILE A 158 2.30 -24.39 -26.92
N GLN A 159 1.76 -24.91 -28.02
CA GLN A 159 0.53 -24.40 -28.63
C GLN A 159 -0.68 -24.54 -27.70
N GLU A 160 -0.85 -25.68 -27.04
CA GLU A 160 -1.89 -25.85 -26.01
C GLU A 160 -1.74 -24.82 -24.89
N SER A 161 -0.50 -24.54 -24.47
CA SER A 161 -0.23 -23.53 -23.45
C SER A 161 -0.65 -22.12 -23.90
N TYR A 162 -0.50 -21.80 -25.19
CA TYR A 162 -1.01 -20.55 -25.78
C TYR A 162 -2.54 -20.54 -25.90
N ALA A 163 -3.18 -21.67 -26.22
CA ALA A 163 -4.64 -21.76 -26.22
C ALA A 163 -5.20 -21.41 -24.82
N ARG A 164 -4.63 -21.96 -23.75
CA ARG A 164 -4.97 -21.62 -22.35
C ARG A 164 -4.66 -20.16 -21.98
N GLU A 165 -3.73 -19.49 -22.67
CA GLU A 165 -3.51 -18.05 -22.51
C GLU A 165 -4.64 -17.23 -23.14
N LEU A 166 -5.07 -17.61 -24.35
CA LEU A 166 -6.16 -16.95 -25.06
C LEU A 166 -7.50 -17.12 -24.33
N GLU A 167 -7.78 -18.32 -23.82
CA GLU A 167 -8.96 -18.59 -22.98
C GLU A 167 -9.01 -17.65 -21.77
N ARG A 168 -7.87 -17.39 -21.12
CA ARG A 168 -7.80 -16.46 -19.99
C ARG A 168 -8.13 -15.03 -20.36
N VAL A 169 -7.73 -14.59 -21.55
CA VAL A 169 -8.08 -13.25 -22.07
C VAL A 169 -9.56 -13.15 -22.37
N GLN A 170 -10.13 -14.20 -22.96
CA GLN A 170 -11.52 -14.22 -23.39
C GLN A 170 -12.51 -14.45 -22.25
N LYS A 171 -12.04 -14.95 -21.10
CA LYS A 171 -12.89 -15.26 -19.95
C LYS A 171 -13.65 -14.02 -19.46
N PRO A 172 -15.00 -14.03 -19.48
CA PRO A 172 -15.81 -12.91 -19.00
C PRO A 172 -15.70 -12.79 -17.48
N PHE A 173 -16.00 -11.60 -16.96
CA PHE A 173 -16.06 -11.38 -15.51
C PHE A 173 -17.23 -12.17 -14.90
N PRO A 174 -17.00 -12.95 -13.82
CA PRO A 174 -18.09 -13.65 -13.17
C PRO A 174 -19.04 -12.65 -12.49
N GLN A 175 -20.34 -12.95 -12.52
CA GLN A 175 -21.37 -12.02 -12.03
C GLN A 175 -21.17 -11.65 -10.55
N GLU A 176 -20.85 -12.64 -9.71
CA GLU A 176 -20.56 -12.41 -8.29
C GLU A 176 -19.46 -11.37 -8.06
N MET A 177 -18.44 -11.35 -8.92
CA MET A 177 -17.35 -10.36 -8.83
C MET A 177 -17.84 -8.97 -9.21
N LEU A 178 -18.72 -8.86 -10.20
CA LEU A 178 -19.33 -7.59 -10.59
C LEU A 178 -20.15 -7.02 -9.44
N ASP A 179 -20.96 -7.86 -8.79
CA ASP A 179 -21.81 -7.48 -7.66
C ASP A 179 -20.95 -7.01 -6.47
N GLN A 180 -19.90 -7.76 -6.12
CA GLN A 180 -18.93 -7.36 -5.08
C GLN A 180 -18.29 -5.99 -5.38
N ILE A 181 -18.02 -5.70 -6.65
CA ILE A 181 -17.40 -4.44 -7.06
C ILE A 181 -18.40 -3.29 -7.00
N VAL A 182 -19.66 -3.52 -7.35
CA VAL A 182 -20.73 -2.55 -7.17
C VAL A 182 -20.88 -2.23 -5.68
N CYS A 183 -20.94 -3.24 -4.81
CA CYS A 183 -20.96 -3.06 -3.36
C CYS A 183 -19.73 -2.29 -2.85
N ALA A 184 -18.53 -2.60 -3.34
CA ALA A 184 -17.33 -1.85 -2.95
C ALA A 184 -17.37 -0.39 -3.41
N ARG A 185 -17.97 -0.09 -4.57
CA ARG A 185 -18.17 1.29 -5.06
C ARG A 185 -19.16 2.05 -4.19
N THR A 186 -20.31 1.45 -3.88
CA THR A 186 -21.34 2.08 -3.05
C THR A 186 -20.80 2.34 -1.64
N GLU A 187 -20.09 1.38 -1.06
CA GLU A 187 -19.47 1.54 0.25
C GLU A 187 -18.40 2.64 0.25
N LYS A 188 -17.58 2.72 -0.81
CA LYS A 188 -16.59 3.78 -0.97
C LYS A 188 -17.25 5.16 -1.01
N ILE A 189 -18.36 5.30 -1.73
CA ILE A 189 -19.14 6.55 -1.80
C ILE A 189 -19.71 6.88 -0.42
N ALA A 190 -20.32 5.91 0.27
CA ALA A 190 -20.86 6.08 1.61
C ALA A 190 -19.77 6.49 2.62
N ASN A 191 -18.61 5.84 2.59
CA ASN A 191 -17.45 6.16 3.42
C ASN A 191 -16.93 7.58 3.15
N LYS A 192 -16.83 7.99 1.88
CA LYS A 192 -16.41 9.35 1.51
C LYS A 192 -17.42 10.41 1.91
N THR A 193 -18.70 10.08 1.89
CA THR A 193 -19.78 10.97 2.34
C THR A 193 -19.68 11.17 3.86
N ARG A 194 -19.55 10.08 4.64
CA ARG A 194 -19.30 10.14 6.09
C ARG A 194 -18.01 10.88 6.47
N GLU A 195 -16.95 10.73 5.67
CA GLU A 195 -15.70 11.49 5.85
C GLU A 195 -15.94 13.00 5.67
N ARG A 196 -16.67 13.41 4.62
CA ARG A 196 -17.02 14.81 4.38
C ARG A 196 -17.93 15.39 5.45
N GLU A 197 -18.87 14.61 5.98
CA GLU A 197 -19.74 15.04 7.07
C GLU A 197 -18.95 15.32 8.35
N ARG A 198 -18.02 14.45 8.72
CA ARG A 198 -17.10 14.67 9.85
C ARG A 198 -16.25 15.92 9.65
N GLU A 199 -15.73 16.12 8.44
CA GLU A 199 -14.99 17.33 8.09
C GLU A 199 -15.85 18.60 8.23
N ARG A 200 -17.15 18.54 7.89
CA ARG A 200 -18.09 19.65 8.07
C ARG A 200 -18.42 19.92 9.54
N ARG A 201 -18.42 18.89 10.40
CA ARG A 201 -18.58 19.06 11.86
C ARG A 201 -17.36 19.70 12.52
N GLY A 202 -16.25 19.85 11.80
CA GLY A 202 -15.03 20.49 12.29
C GLY A 202 -13.89 19.53 12.64
N GLU A 203 -14.05 18.22 12.39
CA GLU A 203 -12.96 17.27 12.60
C GLU A 203 -11.81 17.54 11.61
N VAL A 204 -10.58 17.58 12.11
CA VAL A 204 -9.38 17.80 11.28
C VAL A 204 -8.94 16.46 10.68
N LEU A 205 -9.30 16.25 9.42
CA LEU A 205 -8.97 15.03 8.69
C LEU A 205 -7.75 15.21 7.76
N LYS A 206 -7.26 14.11 7.20
CA LYS A 206 -6.16 14.16 6.21
C LYS A 206 -6.50 15.04 5.01
N SER A 207 -7.75 15.02 4.54
CA SER A 207 -8.24 15.90 3.47
C SER A 207 -8.13 17.37 3.87
N THR A 208 -8.49 17.71 5.11
CA THR A 208 -8.42 19.06 5.66
C THR A 208 -6.98 19.55 5.72
N ILE A 209 -6.09 18.71 6.25
CA ILE A 209 -4.66 19.02 6.34
C ILE A 209 -4.06 19.20 4.95
N ALA A 210 -4.35 18.29 4.01
CA ALA A 210 -3.84 18.36 2.64
C ALA A 210 -4.29 19.65 1.93
N ARG A 211 -5.56 20.01 2.08
CA ARG A 211 -6.14 21.23 1.50
C ARG A 211 -5.50 22.50 2.07
N LYS A 212 -5.30 22.53 3.40
CA LYS A 212 -4.60 23.63 4.07
C LYS A 212 -3.14 23.75 3.64
N LYS A 213 -2.48 22.65 3.26
CA LYS A 213 -1.10 22.64 2.76
C LYS A 213 -0.94 23.02 1.29
N GLN A 214 -2.02 23.00 0.50
CA GLN A 214 -1.91 23.14 -0.97
C GLN A 214 -1.39 24.51 -1.41
N GLY A 215 -1.54 25.54 -0.57
CA GLY A 215 -0.97 26.89 -0.77
C GLY A 215 -1.41 27.59 -2.06
N PRO A 216 -1.19 28.90 -2.19
CA PRO A 216 -1.28 29.59 -3.46
C PRO A 216 0.00 29.30 -4.30
N PRO A 217 -0.05 29.42 -5.64
CA PRO A 217 1.13 29.30 -6.48
C PRO A 217 2.27 30.23 -6.03
N ALA A 218 3.53 29.84 -6.23
CA ALA A 218 4.69 30.54 -5.68
C ALA A 218 4.75 32.03 -6.05
N HIS A 219 4.40 32.38 -7.30
CA HIS A 219 4.39 33.77 -7.78
C HIS A 219 3.32 34.64 -7.10
N VAL A 220 2.19 34.04 -6.69
CA VAL A 220 1.14 34.72 -5.91
C VAL A 220 1.58 34.85 -4.46
N LEU A 221 2.14 33.78 -3.89
CA LEU A 221 2.64 33.75 -2.51
C LEU A 221 3.69 34.85 -2.27
N ALA A 222 4.58 35.07 -3.23
CA ALA A 222 5.63 36.10 -3.15
C ALA A 222 5.05 37.52 -3.04
N LYS A 223 3.91 37.78 -3.69
CA LYS A 223 3.22 39.08 -3.66
C LYS A 223 2.29 39.24 -2.45
N MET A 224 1.90 38.13 -1.82
CA MET A 224 0.99 38.16 -0.68
C MET A 224 1.67 38.65 0.59
N THR A 225 1.00 39.55 1.29
CA THR A 225 1.34 39.96 2.65
C THR A 225 1.11 38.81 3.65
N ARG A 226 1.69 38.92 4.86
CA ARG A 226 1.51 37.92 5.92
C ARG A 226 0.03 37.73 6.29
N GLU A 227 -0.74 38.81 6.27
CA GLU A 227 -2.19 38.78 6.55
C GLU A 227 -2.96 38.07 5.46
N GLU A 228 -2.67 38.35 4.18
CA GLU A 228 -3.29 37.68 3.05
C GLU A 228 -2.98 36.18 3.03
N ARG A 229 -1.74 35.78 3.36
CA ARG A 229 -1.38 34.36 3.52
C ARG A 229 -2.19 33.69 4.63
N ARG A 230 -2.41 34.39 5.75
CA ARG A 230 -3.23 33.89 6.86
C ARG A 230 -4.69 33.74 6.44
N LEU A 231 -5.26 34.74 5.76
CA LEU A 231 -6.63 34.70 5.26
C LEU A 231 -6.82 33.59 4.21
N ASP A 232 -5.88 33.42 3.27
CA ASP A 232 -5.90 32.32 2.30
C ASP A 232 -5.87 30.95 3.01
N TRP A 233 -4.98 30.77 3.99
CA TRP A 233 -4.91 29.52 4.77
C TRP A 233 -6.21 29.21 5.52
N ILE A 234 -6.85 30.22 6.13
CA ILE A 234 -8.14 30.07 6.81
C ILE A 234 -9.24 29.74 5.81
N SER A 235 -9.28 30.43 4.67
CA SER A 235 -10.32 30.29 3.64
C SER A 235 -10.38 28.88 3.05
N ARG A 236 -9.26 28.15 3.07
CA ARG A 236 -9.18 26.76 2.64
C ARG A 236 -9.87 25.78 3.60
N GLY A 237 -10.43 26.23 4.72
CA GLY A 237 -11.29 25.39 5.57
C GLY A 237 -12.58 24.95 4.87
N VAL A 238 -13.14 23.80 5.28
CA VAL A 238 -14.43 23.32 4.74
C VAL A 238 -15.62 24.11 5.27
N SER A 239 -15.53 24.59 6.51
CA SER A 239 -16.62 25.31 7.15
C SER A 239 -17.03 26.55 6.34
N ASP A 240 -18.33 26.74 6.18
CA ASP A 240 -18.93 27.95 5.60
C ASP A 240 -19.54 28.86 6.70
N VAL A 241 -19.39 28.47 7.97
CA VAL A 241 -19.87 29.19 9.15
C VAL A 241 -18.73 29.81 9.96
N GLY A 242 -19.08 30.68 10.91
CA GLY A 242 -18.14 31.31 11.84
C GLY A 242 -17.08 32.19 11.17
N TYR A 243 -15.89 32.22 11.79
CA TYR A 243 -14.77 33.02 11.30
C TYR A 243 -14.29 32.61 9.90
N VAL A 244 -14.33 31.31 9.57
CA VAL A 244 -13.95 30.81 8.23
C VAL A 244 -14.90 31.34 7.16
N GLY A 245 -16.21 31.32 7.43
CA GLY A 245 -17.23 31.91 6.54
C GLY A 245 -17.01 33.41 6.33
N LYS A 246 -16.70 34.15 7.41
CA LYS A 246 -16.38 35.59 7.35
C LYS A 246 -15.16 35.87 6.46
N VAL A 247 -14.09 35.09 6.61
CA VAL A 247 -12.87 35.21 5.78
C VAL A 247 -13.15 34.87 4.32
N LYS A 248 -13.87 33.78 4.04
CA LYS A 248 -14.28 33.40 2.69
C LYS A 248 -15.09 34.50 2.01
N ARG A 249 -16.04 35.10 2.72
CA ARG A 249 -16.82 36.23 2.21
C ARG A 249 -15.95 37.45 1.93
N LYS A 250 -15.01 37.79 2.83
CA LYS A 250 -14.05 38.88 2.64
C LYS A 250 -13.18 38.67 1.38
N LEU A 251 -12.84 37.43 1.08
CA LEU A 251 -12.09 37.04 -0.12
C LEU A 251 -12.97 36.84 -1.37
N GLY A 252 -14.28 37.10 -1.28
CA GLY A 252 -15.20 37.05 -2.43
C GLY A 252 -15.72 35.67 -2.80
N PHE A 253 -15.57 34.64 -1.96
CA PHE A 253 -16.15 33.32 -2.22
C PHE A 253 -17.69 33.35 -2.12
N LYS A 254 -18.36 32.71 -3.09
CA LYS A 254 -19.82 32.50 -3.05
C LYS A 254 -20.15 31.38 -2.05
N LEU A 255 -20.73 31.74 -0.90
CA LEU A 255 -21.20 30.78 0.10
C LEU A 255 -22.62 30.31 -0.25
N LYS A 256 -22.95 29.06 0.10
CA LYS A 256 -24.30 28.48 -0.10
C LYS A 256 -25.36 29.21 0.73
N GLU A 257 -25.02 29.58 1.96
CA GLU A 257 -25.84 30.40 2.85
C GLU A 257 -25.04 31.67 3.24
N PRO A 258 -25.31 32.83 2.61
CA PRO A 258 -24.51 34.05 2.77
C PRO A 258 -24.44 34.60 4.20
N ASP A 259 -25.45 34.28 5.02
CA ASP A 259 -25.58 34.76 6.40
C ASP A 259 -25.30 33.67 7.45
N ALA A 260 -24.90 32.46 7.05
CA ALA A 260 -24.67 31.37 8.00
C ALA A 260 -23.49 31.64 8.95
N TRP A 261 -22.55 32.52 8.58
CA TRP A 261 -21.49 32.98 9.48
C TRP A 261 -21.99 33.85 10.65
N LYS A 262 -23.15 34.51 10.51
CA LYS A 262 -23.78 35.30 11.58
C LYS A 262 -24.37 34.43 12.69
N ARG A 263 -24.55 33.11 12.47
CA ARG A 263 -25.06 32.19 13.51
C ARG A 263 -24.15 32.12 14.74
N GLU A 264 -22.85 32.37 14.59
CA GLU A 264 -21.89 32.39 15.70
C GLU A 264 -21.73 33.78 16.36
N GLU A 265 -22.15 34.87 15.71
CA GLU A 265 -22.09 36.22 16.31
C GLU A 265 -23.18 36.46 17.39
N GLY A 266 -24.02 35.44 17.66
CA GLY A 266 -25.09 35.48 18.65
C GLY A 266 -26.30 36.30 18.19
N ARG A 267 -27.41 36.20 18.93
CA ARG A 267 -28.54 37.14 18.76
C ARG A 267 -28.03 38.56 19.05
N GLU A 268 -28.50 39.54 18.29
CA GLU A 268 -28.10 40.96 18.44
C GLU A 268 -28.16 41.46 19.88
N SER A 269 -29.11 40.98 20.69
CA SER A 269 -29.24 41.37 22.10
C SER A 269 -28.08 40.93 23.01
N LYS A 270 -27.19 40.02 22.57
CA LYS A 270 -26.06 39.50 23.35
C LYS A 270 -24.69 39.97 22.85
N ARG A 271 -24.62 40.73 21.75
CA ARG A 271 -23.36 41.23 21.18
C ARG A 271 -22.61 42.18 22.12
N GLY A 272 -23.30 43.16 22.70
CA GLY A 272 -22.66 44.13 23.62
C GLY A 272 -21.96 43.46 24.81
N ARG A 273 -22.62 42.46 25.40
CA ARG A 273 -22.07 41.68 26.53
C ARG A 273 -20.85 40.83 26.13
N MET A 274 -20.79 40.35 24.89
CA MET A 274 -19.64 39.59 24.37
C MET A 274 -18.46 40.51 24.02
N ASP A 275 -18.72 41.72 23.53
CA ASP A 275 -17.70 42.71 23.21
C ASP A 275 -17.03 43.26 24.50
N GLU A 276 -17.80 43.45 25.58
CA GLU A 276 -17.28 43.80 26.91
C GLU A 276 -16.33 42.72 27.44
N VAL A 277 -16.77 41.45 27.46
CA VAL A 277 -15.94 40.32 27.90
C VAL A 277 -14.69 40.16 27.02
N SER A 278 -14.79 40.42 25.72
CA SER A 278 -13.64 40.34 24.81
C SER A 278 -12.61 41.43 25.09
N LYS A 279 -13.06 42.64 25.47
CA LYS A 279 -12.17 43.75 25.89
C LYS A 279 -11.48 43.42 27.21
N GLU A 280 -12.22 42.93 28.20
CA GLU A 280 -11.64 42.49 29.49
C GLU A 280 -10.53 41.44 29.29
N ILE A 281 -10.77 40.44 28.44
CA ILE A 281 -9.76 39.42 28.12
C ILE A 281 -8.54 40.02 27.39
N ALA A 282 -8.74 41.01 26.52
CA ALA A 282 -7.65 41.66 25.80
C ALA A 282 -6.76 42.47 26.75
N GLU A 283 -7.38 43.25 27.65
CA GLU A 283 -6.69 44.05 28.68
C GLU A 283 -5.93 43.15 29.67
N GLU A 284 -6.54 42.06 30.13
CA GLU A 284 -5.92 41.04 30.98
C GLU A 284 -4.70 40.39 30.29
N ASN A 285 -4.81 40.05 28.99
CA ASN A 285 -3.71 39.46 28.24
C ASN A 285 -2.57 40.46 27.97
N GLU A 286 -2.87 41.73 27.72
CA GLU A 286 -1.85 42.78 27.61
C GLU A 286 -1.11 42.96 28.94
N ARG A 287 -1.83 42.96 30.05
CA ARG A 287 -1.24 43.01 31.38
C ARG A 287 -0.28 41.84 31.61
N ARG A 288 -0.69 40.60 31.30
CA ARG A 288 0.17 39.41 31.42
C ARG A 288 1.40 39.47 30.52
N ARG A 289 1.32 40.05 29.32
CA ARG A 289 2.51 40.22 28.45
C ARG A 289 3.49 41.22 29.05
N ARG A 290 3.00 42.33 29.60
CA ARG A 290 3.85 43.32 30.29
C ARG A 290 4.53 42.74 31.52
N GLU A 291 3.87 41.86 32.26
CA GLU A 291 4.45 41.16 33.43
C GLU A 291 5.50 40.09 33.06
N VAL A 292 5.51 39.58 31.82
CA VAL A 292 6.46 38.55 31.34
C VAL A 292 7.65 39.16 30.59
N GLU A 293 7.49 40.33 29.99
CA GLU A 293 8.55 41.06 29.27
C GLU A 293 9.33 42.06 30.13
N GLY A 294 8.85 42.37 31.35
CA GLY A 294 9.56 43.18 32.36
C GLY A 294 10.32 42.32 33.36
#